data_AF-A0A8C6MAB6-F1
#
_entry.id   AF-A0A8C6MAB6-F1
#
_cell.length_a   1.000
_cell.length_b   1.000
_cell.length_c   1.000
_cell.angle_alpha   90.00
_cell.angle_beta   90.00
_cell.angle_gamma   90.00
#
_symmetry.space_group_name_H-M   'P 1'
#
loop_
_entity.id
_entity.type
_entity.pdbx_description
1 polymer ?
#
loop_
_entity_poly.entity_id
_entity_poly.type
_entity_poly.pdbx_seq_one_letter_code
_entity_poly.pdbx_strand_id
1 'polypeptide(L)'
;MSSQPSLNSHEGDYMCIMRGLRELNLSGPCIPSDLVLIGDHAFPLAMNSQGQVLMAASLYGSGRIVVLGHEDYLTAFPVLVENALVWLRGEGSDNPSVAVHHNVQAVPRNLNSSRFQAEVVGAFSSDLKAGVYVTDAYSVDADPKDLVEFMKAGGGVLIAGQAWDWAAQHPKENTLLNFPGNRVSGVAGVYFSDRRGAVENLPVYPQIPSSWMAMVVGKDFEDDLEFLLQGIPEFNLPPGLLASEVLVHGPLAFPIFTTDDGRAFLAGAYYGQGRVIVVTHEGVLSNEAMAPFWTNVLHWLDEGRRGVIGVEPDHAFDVLSKSGLQCKKSGFRKDLSVFVRTVYSDSHVEDIQNFVAEGGGLLIGGHAWYWAQTNPSQNPLTGFSGNKILNKMGLSLLGATISGGIYKAPIPSRAIHDSYHFRHLLHRFARHVTAGEELSQHEEKHLKKLGNDCATYLNMEAHDCCFYSQVLSTLTDILKRSGMPQVSDACPVNTPKDHLLLSVGAEVYKVCPNPDALLPHLIKDNPLLPVVHNYRLEFDVNTGGGEEWLSTGLYLSPGMKTYIAIPAEIVNMGWKVLHTESIIVACNFNNSASLCKALPGVGKVSFKNELVQIQFMQFKTPHTTFII
;
A
#
# COMPACT_ATOMS: atom_id res chain seq x y z
N MET A 1 -24.55 -21.86 8.79
CA MET A 1 -24.59 -20.40 8.93
C MET A 1 -23.68 -19.83 7.88
N SER A 2 -24.23 -19.16 6.85
CA SER A 2 -23.42 -18.61 5.76
C SER A 2 -22.54 -17.50 6.31
N SER A 3 -21.23 -17.64 6.14
CA SER A 3 -20.27 -16.56 6.30
C SER A 3 -20.62 -15.47 5.29
N GLN A 4 -21.29 -14.41 5.74
CA GLN A 4 -21.29 -13.15 4.99
C GLN A 4 -19.82 -12.72 4.87
N PRO A 5 -19.37 -12.26 3.69
CA PRO A 5 -18.09 -11.59 3.59
C PRO A 5 -18.13 -10.43 4.58
N SER A 6 -17.14 -10.33 5.47
CA SER A 6 -16.95 -9.13 6.26
C SER A 6 -16.88 -7.97 5.29
N LEU A 7 -17.87 -7.07 5.32
CA LEU A 7 -17.76 -5.80 4.60
C LEU A 7 -16.44 -5.16 5.05
N ASN A 8 -15.60 -4.80 4.09
CA ASN A 8 -14.39 -4.03 4.37
C ASN A 8 -14.81 -2.80 5.21
N SER A 9 -14.14 -2.53 6.33
CA SER A 9 -14.52 -1.47 7.29
C SER A 9 -14.82 -0.15 6.58
N HIS A 10 -14.00 0.18 5.58
CA HIS A 10 -14.09 1.42 4.83
C HIS A 10 -15.32 1.52 3.91
N GLU A 11 -15.84 0.41 3.38
CA GLU A 11 -17.05 0.45 2.55
C GLU A 11 -18.29 0.82 3.39
N GLY A 12 -18.34 0.35 4.64
CA GLY A 12 -19.35 0.77 5.61
C GLY A 12 -19.26 2.25 5.93
N ASP A 13 -18.05 2.75 6.18
CA ASP A 13 -17.78 4.16 6.45
C ASP A 13 -18.14 5.06 5.26
N TYR A 14 -17.73 4.66 4.05
CA TYR A 14 -18.08 5.33 2.80
C TYR A 14 -19.59 5.43 2.63
N MET A 15 -20.32 4.32 2.77
CA MET A 15 -21.78 4.32 2.67
C MET A 15 -22.45 5.19 3.74
N CYS A 16 -21.87 5.29 4.94
CA CYS A 16 -22.36 6.16 6.01
C CYS A 16 -22.28 7.63 5.61
N ILE A 17 -21.11 8.06 5.12
CA ILE A 17 -20.86 9.46 4.72
C ILE A 17 -21.65 9.83 3.45
N MET A 18 -21.72 8.92 2.49
CA MET A 18 -22.35 9.16 1.18
C MET A 18 -23.87 8.92 1.17
N ARG A 19 -24.46 8.56 2.31
CA ARG A 19 -25.86 8.14 2.42
C ARG A 19 -26.84 9.16 1.86
N GLY A 20 -27.66 8.73 0.91
CA GLY A 20 -28.75 9.54 0.34
C GLY A 20 -28.30 10.54 -0.73
N LEU A 21 -27.00 10.61 -1.02
CA LEU A 21 -26.46 11.36 -2.14
C LEU A 21 -26.57 10.51 -3.41
N ARG A 22 -26.98 11.14 -4.53
CA ARG A 22 -26.99 10.51 -5.86
C ARG A 22 -25.91 11.09 -6.76
N GLU A 23 -25.63 12.38 -6.58
CA GLU A 23 -24.61 13.09 -7.31
C GLU A 23 -23.99 14.18 -6.43
N LEU A 24 -22.76 14.56 -6.76
CA LEU A 24 -22.05 15.72 -6.22
C LEU A 24 -21.77 16.67 -7.39
N ASN A 25 -22.54 17.74 -7.50
CA ASN A 25 -22.34 18.75 -8.53
C ASN A 25 -21.20 19.69 -8.14
N LEU A 26 -19.97 19.38 -8.61
CA LEU A 26 -18.78 20.20 -8.37
C LEU A 26 -18.55 21.22 -9.48
N SER A 27 -19.39 21.28 -10.52
CA SER A 27 -19.25 22.20 -11.67
C SER A 27 -19.50 23.69 -11.36
N GLY A 28 -19.46 24.06 -10.08
CA GLY A 28 -19.52 25.45 -9.63
C GLY A 28 -18.20 26.21 -9.85
N PRO A 29 -18.11 27.45 -9.35
CA PRO A 29 -16.91 28.29 -9.50
C PRO A 29 -15.73 27.84 -8.63
N CYS A 30 -15.98 26.99 -7.63
CA CYS A 30 -15.01 26.53 -6.65
C CYS A 30 -14.10 25.45 -7.27
N ILE A 31 -12.80 25.73 -7.39
CA ILE A 31 -11.83 24.78 -7.94
C ILE A 31 -11.13 24.07 -6.78
N PRO A 32 -11.38 22.77 -6.53
CA PRO A 32 -10.78 22.08 -5.41
C PRO A 32 -9.30 21.75 -5.63
N SER A 33 -8.56 21.48 -4.56
CA SER A 33 -7.29 20.75 -4.63
C SER A 33 -7.54 19.26 -4.89
N ASP A 34 -6.67 18.65 -5.68
CA ASP A 34 -6.51 17.19 -5.71
C ASP A 34 -5.86 16.73 -4.40
N LEU A 35 -6.41 15.69 -3.79
CA LEU A 35 -5.95 15.13 -2.52
C LEU A 35 -5.03 13.93 -2.78
N VAL A 36 -3.86 13.93 -2.16
CA VAL A 36 -2.95 12.77 -2.15
C VAL A 36 -3.25 11.96 -0.90
N LEU A 37 -3.72 10.73 -1.10
CA LEU A 37 -3.95 9.79 -0.02
C LEU A 37 -2.72 8.87 0.10
N ILE A 38 -2.23 8.62 1.32
CA ILE A 38 -1.19 7.61 1.60
C ILE A 38 -1.49 6.70 2.80
N GLY A 39 -2.41 7.09 3.69
CA GLY A 39 -2.62 6.39 4.96
C GLY A 39 -3.45 5.12 4.81
N ASP A 40 -3.13 4.05 5.54
CA ASP A 40 -3.84 2.77 5.43
C ASP A 40 -5.36 2.87 5.60
N HIS A 41 -5.81 3.84 6.40
CA HIS A 41 -7.23 4.10 6.66
C HIS A 41 -7.84 5.19 5.77
N ALA A 42 -7.06 5.80 4.88
CA ALA A 42 -7.52 6.87 4.01
C ALA A 42 -8.25 6.29 2.79
N PHE A 43 -9.45 6.80 2.53
CA PHE A 43 -10.26 6.40 1.38
C PHE A 43 -10.93 7.60 0.69
N PRO A 44 -11.08 7.57 -0.64
CA PRO A 44 -11.72 8.64 -1.38
C PRO A 44 -13.24 8.61 -1.17
N LEU A 45 -13.84 9.80 -0.99
CA LEU A 45 -15.29 10.00 -0.99
C LEU A 45 -15.78 10.43 -2.38
N ALA A 46 -14.98 11.22 -3.07
CA ALA A 46 -15.26 11.73 -4.42
C ALA A 46 -13.98 11.69 -5.26
N MET A 47 -14.05 11.05 -6.43
CA MET A 47 -12.97 10.98 -7.42
C MET A 47 -13.52 11.35 -8.79
N ASN A 48 -12.80 12.21 -9.51
CA ASN A 48 -13.22 12.61 -10.85
C ASN A 48 -12.76 11.64 -11.94
N SER A 49 -13.22 11.88 -13.17
CA SER A 49 -12.90 11.11 -14.36
C SER A 49 -11.41 11.09 -14.73
N GLN A 50 -10.59 11.97 -14.15
CA GLN A 50 -9.14 12.01 -14.29
C GLN A 50 -8.40 11.25 -13.17
N GLY A 51 -9.15 10.61 -12.26
CA GLY A 51 -8.58 9.94 -11.09
C GLY A 51 -8.12 10.87 -9.98
N GLN A 52 -8.50 12.15 -9.99
CA GLN A 52 -8.16 13.08 -8.91
C GLN A 52 -9.15 12.92 -7.77
N VAL A 53 -8.66 12.89 -6.53
CA VAL A 53 -9.48 12.77 -5.33
C VAL A 53 -9.84 14.15 -4.83
N LEU A 54 -11.13 14.46 -4.71
CA LEU A 54 -11.61 15.81 -4.37
C LEU A 54 -12.14 15.90 -2.94
N MET A 55 -12.47 14.76 -2.34
CA MET A 55 -12.91 14.61 -0.96
C MET A 55 -12.45 13.24 -0.46
N ALA A 56 -12.03 13.15 0.79
CA ALA A 56 -11.55 11.92 1.40
C ALA A 56 -11.90 11.84 2.89
N ALA A 57 -11.82 10.63 3.43
CA ALA A 57 -11.96 10.38 4.86
C ALA A 57 -10.83 9.46 5.33
N SER A 58 -10.51 9.52 6.62
CA SER A 58 -9.49 8.67 7.24
C SER A 58 -9.68 8.55 8.75
N LEU A 59 -8.87 7.71 9.36
CA LEU A 59 -8.81 7.48 10.81
C LEU A 59 -7.41 7.84 11.33
N TYR A 60 -7.34 8.37 12.55
CA TYR A 60 -6.07 8.57 13.25
C TYR A 60 -6.23 8.39 14.76
N GLY A 61 -5.43 7.50 15.35
CA GLY A 61 -5.67 7.00 16.71
C GLY A 61 -7.09 6.43 16.83
N SER A 62 -7.88 6.93 17.78
CA SER A 62 -9.30 6.54 17.93
C SER A 62 -10.27 7.47 17.20
N GLY A 63 -9.79 8.55 16.58
CA GLY A 63 -10.61 9.57 15.95
C GLY A 63 -10.72 9.43 14.45
N ARG A 64 -11.41 10.41 13.86
CA ARG A 64 -11.87 10.38 12.47
C ARG A 64 -11.67 11.73 11.81
N ILE A 65 -11.37 11.74 10.52
CA ILE A 65 -11.24 12.99 9.76
C ILE A 65 -11.94 12.88 8.41
N VAL A 66 -12.60 13.96 8.00
CA VAL A 66 -13.11 14.19 6.65
C VAL A 66 -12.45 15.44 6.08
N VAL A 67 -11.93 15.32 4.86
CA VAL A 67 -11.16 16.34 4.17
C VAL A 67 -11.84 16.70 2.86
N LEU A 68 -12.18 17.97 2.68
CA LEU A 68 -12.81 18.48 1.45
C LEU A 68 -11.84 19.40 0.72
N GLY A 69 -11.60 19.16 -0.57
CA GLY A 69 -10.63 19.92 -1.37
C GLY A 69 -10.99 21.39 -1.62
N HIS A 70 -12.06 21.92 -1.04
CA HIS A 70 -12.43 23.34 -1.07
C HIS A 70 -13.35 23.69 0.11
N GLU A 71 -13.18 24.86 0.73
CA GLU A 71 -13.94 25.31 1.89
C GLU A 71 -15.43 25.52 1.62
N ASP A 72 -15.79 26.08 0.46
CA ASP A 72 -17.19 26.26 0.03
C ASP A 72 -18.02 24.96 0.01
N TYR A 73 -17.37 23.80 -0.11
CA TYR A 73 -18.05 22.50 -0.08
C TYR A 73 -18.75 22.22 1.25
N LEU A 74 -18.30 22.87 2.34
CA LEU A 74 -18.95 22.82 3.64
C LEU A 74 -20.38 23.39 3.61
N THR A 75 -20.72 24.23 2.63
CA THR A 75 -22.06 24.81 2.49
C THR A 75 -22.78 24.35 1.23
N ALA A 76 -22.05 24.00 0.17
CA ALA A 76 -22.62 23.48 -1.07
C ALA A 76 -23.22 22.07 -0.92
N PHE A 77 -22.71 21.26 0.01
CA PHE A 77 -23.15 19.87 0.21
C PHE A 77 -23.66 19.62 1.65
N PRO A 78 -24.77 20.25 2.07
CA PRO A 78 -25.24 20.16 3.46
C PRO A 78 -25.58 18.72 3.89
N VAL A 79 -26.11 17.88 2.99
CA VAL A 79 -26.39 16.46 3.28
C VAL A 79 -25.10 15.66 3.53
N LEU A 80 -24.06 15.89 2.71
CA LEU A 80 -22.74 15.27 2.91
C LEU A 80 -22.16 15.70 4.25
N VAL A 81 -22.22 17.00 4.57
CA VAL A 81 -21.69 17.56 5.82
C VAL A 81 -22.42 16.97 7.02
N GLU A 82 -23.75 16.89 7.01
CA GLU A 82 -24.48 16.24 8.10
C GLU A 82 -24.07 14.78 8.30
N ASN A 83 -23.98 14.00 7.22
CA ASN A 83 -23.56 12.61 7.30
C ASN A 83 -22.12 12.48 7.83
N ALA A 84 -21.21 13.34 7.35
CA ALA A 84 -19.84 13.43 7.84
C ALA A 84 -19.81 13.73 9.34
N LEU A 85 -20.57 14.70 9.83
CA LEU A 85 -20.67 15.01 11.26
C LEU A 85 -21.26 13.85 12.08
N VAL A 86 -22.19 13.06 11.52
CA VAL A 86 -22.64 11.83 12.19
C VAL A 86 -21.49 10.85 12.32
N TRP A 87 -20.76 10.60 11.23
CA TRP A 87 -19.67 9.64 11.20
C TRP A 87 -18.49 10.07 12.08
N LEU A 88 -18.14 11.37 12.08
CA LEU A 88 -17.02 11.95 12.81
C LEU A 88 -17.15 11.89 14.33
N ARG A 89 -18.38 11.82 14.87
CA ARG A 89 -18.61 11.68 16.31
C ARG A 89 -18.11 10.36 16.91
N GLY A 90 -17.83 9.36 16.07
CA GLY A 90 -17.44 8.02 16.48
C GLY A 90 -18.64 7.11 16.76
N GLU A 91 -18.40 5.80 16.75
CA GLU A 91 -19.47 4.82 17.02
C GLU A 91 -19.95 4.90 18.47
N GLY A 92 -21.27 4.88 18.66
CA GLY A 92 -21.89 4.89 19.99
C GLY A 92 -21.85 6.25 20.71
N SER A 93 -21.34 7.31 20.06
CA SER A 93 -21.32 8.66 20.62
C SER A 93 -22.59 9.44 20.27
N ASP A 94 -23.35 9.83 21.29
CA ASP A 94 -24.52 10.69 21.16
C ASP A 94 -24.18 12.18 21.38
N ASN A 95 -22.90 12.55 21.49
CA ASN A 95 -22.51 13.93 21.75
C ASN A 95 -22.96 14.84 20.59
N PRO A 96 -23.91 15.77 20.78
CA PRO A 96 -24.40 16.61 19.69
C PRO A 96 -23.48 17.81 19.45
N SER A 97 -22.48 18.05 20.31
CA SER A 97 -21.67 19.27 20.30
C SER A 97 -20.68 19.31 19.13
N VAL A 98 -20.79 20.36 18.32
CA VAL A 98 -19.93 20.64 17.17
C VAL A 98 -19.34 22.04 17.33
N ALA A 99 -18.02 22.14 17.46
CA ALA A 99 -17.35 23.44 17.47
C ALA A 99 -17.00 23.82 16.02
N VAL A 100 -17.36 25.03 15.62
CA VAL A 100 -17.19 25.53 14.24
C VAL A 100 -16.31 26.76 14.26
N HIS A 101 -15.20 26.74 13.54
CA HIS A 101 -14.31 27.88 13.43
C HIS A 101 -15.04 29.09 12.79
N HIS A 102 -14.77 30.30 13.29
CA HIS A 102 -15.47 31.52 12.86
C HIS A 102 -15.38 31.83 11.36
N ASN A 103 -14.31 31.43 10.68
CA ASN A 103 -14.18 31.58 9.23
C ASN A 103 -15.18 30.72 8.44
N VAL A 104 -15.68 29.63 9.02
CA VAL A 104 -16.70 28.74 8.43
C VAL A 104 -18.05 28.85 9.17
N GLN A 105 -18.32 30.02 9.77
CA GLN A 105 -19.57 30.34 10.50
C GLN A 105 -20.87 30.20 9.69
N ALA A 106 -20.80 29.97 8.38
CA ALA A 106 -21.95 29.66 7.55
C ALA A 106 -22.47 28.23 7.74
N VAL A 107 -21.61 27.29 8.16
CA VAL A 107 -21.95 25.87 8.31
C VAL A 107 -23.16 25.63 9.23
N PRO A 108 -23.24 26.23 10.44
CA PRO A 108 -24.35 26.00 11.36
C PRO A 108 -25.73 26.34 10.78
N ARG A 109 -25.81 27.24 9.79
CA ARG A 109 -27.08 27.65 9.16
C ARG A 109 -27.75 26.52 8.37
N ASN A 110 -26.95 25.55 7.92
CA ASN A 110 -27.41 24.42 7.11
C ASN A 110 -27.54 23.11 7.92
N LEU A 111 -27.18 23.12 9.20
CA LEU A 111 -27.24 21.94 10.05
C LEU A 111 -28.63 21.78 10.67
N ASN A 112 -29.09 20.54 10.76
CA ASN A 112 -30.26 20.19 11.54
C ASN A 112 -30.01 20.40 13.05
N SER A 113 -30.60 21.47 13.59
CA SER A 113 -30.50 21.85 15.01
C SER A 113 -31.10 20.82 15.98
N SER A 114 -31.89 19.85 15.50
CA SER A 114 -32.37 18.74 16.33
C SER A 114 -31.33 17.64 16.52
N ARG A 115 -30.27 17.63 15.70
CA ARG A 115 -29.21 16.60 15.70
C ARG A 115 -27.87 17.13 16.21
N PHE A 116 -27.60 18.42 16.00
CA PHE A 116 -26.33 19.04 16.29
C PHE A 116 -26.51 20.34 17.09
N GLN A 117 -25.65 20.53 18.08
CA GLN A 117 -25.48 21.77 18.84
C GLN A 117 -24.18 22.42 18.37
N ALA A 118 -24.29 23.25 17.34
CA ALA A 118 -23.14 23.91 16.74
C ALA A 118 -22.84 25.25 17.45
N GLU A 119 -21.61 25.39 17.93
CA GLU A 119 -21.10 26.62 18.55
C GLU A 119 -19.99 27.21 17.66
N VAL A 120 -20.09 28.51 17.37
CA VAL A 120 -19.05 29.21 16.61
C VAL A 120 -17.96 29.67 17.58
N VAL A 121 -16.72 29.24 17.33
CA VAL A 121 -15.56 29.50 18.18
C VAL A 121 -14.46 30.24 17.41
N GLY A 122 -13.61 30.96 18.14
CA GLY A 122 -12.50 31.71 17.56
C GLY A 122 -11.34 30.84 17.07
N ALA A 123 -11.02 29.77 17.80
CA ALA A 123 -9.96 28.80 17.51
C ALA A 123 -10.28 27.47 18.21
N PHE A 124 -9.52 26.42 17.86
CA PHE A 124 -9.57 25.17 18.62
C PHE A 124 -9.01 25.39 20.04
N SER A 125 -9.54 24.66 21.01
CA SER A 125 -9.02 24.59 22.37
C SER A 125 -9.33 23.20 22.94
N SER A 126 -8.38 22.64 23.68
CA SER A 126 -8.55 21.35 24.37
C SER A 126 -9.63 21.37 25.46
N ASP A 127 -10.05 22.56 25.92
CA ASP A 127 -11.16 22.74 26.86
C ASP A 127 -12.55 22.64 26.18
N LEU A 128 -12.60 22.62 24.85
CA LEU A 128 -13.86 22.44 24.11
C LEU A 128 -14.42 21.05 24.39
N LYS A 129 -15.67 20.99 24.86
CA LYS A 129 -16.42 19.74 25.06
C LYS A 129 -17.01 19.17 23.77
N ALA A 130 -16.61 19.71 22.62
CA ALA A 130 -17.11 19.32 21.32
C ALA A 130 -16.58 17.93 20.93
N GLY A 131 -17.47 17.09 20.40
CA GLY A 131 -17.07 15.79 19.84
C GLY A 131 -16.50 15.94 18.43
N VAL A 132 -16.84 17.02 17.74
CA VAL A 132 -16.38 17.32 16.38
C VAL A 132 -15.96 18.78 16.26
N TYR A 133 -14.85 19.03 15.57
CA TYR A 133 -14.38 20.36 15.20
C TYR A 133 -14.44 20.55 13.67
N VAL A 134 -15.04 21.65 13.22
CA VAL A 134 -15.18 22.02 11.80
C VAL A 134 -14.39 23.29 11.53
N THR A 135 -13.49 23.23 10.55
CA THR A 135 -12.59 24.36 10.22
C THR A 135 -12.28 24.42 8.73
N ASP A 136 -11.86 25.60 8.26
CA ASP A 136 -11.11 25.69 7.02
C ASP A 136 -9.68 25.15 7.22
N ALA A 137 -9.00 24.86 6.10
CA ALA A 137 -7.65 24.32 6.09
C ALA A 137 -6.55 25.36 6.34
N TYR A 138 -6.88 26.63 6.53
CA TYR A 138 -5.92 27.72 6.76
C TYR A 138 -5.79 28.07 8.25
N SER A 139 -6.84 27.80 9.02
CA SER A 139 -7.00 28.25 10.42
C SER A 139 -6.59 27.21 11.46
N VAL A 140 -5.76 26.24 11.08
CA VAL A 140 -5.29 25.16 11.97
C VAL A 140 -3.92 25.45 12.61
N ASP A 141 -3.24 26.50 12.17
CA ASP A 141 -1.85 26.78 12.51
C ASP A 141 -1.59 27.21 13.95
N ALA A 142 -2.63 27.72 14.64
CA ALA A 142 -2.46 28.18 16.02
C ALA A 142 -1.98 27.03 16.93
N ASP A 143 -2.60 25.84 16.82
CA ASP A 143 -2.30 24.69 17.68
C ASP A 143 -2.56 23.33 16.95
N PRO A 144 -1.82 23.01 15.87
CA PRO A 144 -2.04 21.78 15.11
C PRO A 144 -1.81 20.51 15.95
N LYS A 145 -0.91 20.57 16.95
CA LYS A 145 -0.65 19.45 17.86
C LYS A 145 -1.85 19.12 18.74
N ASP A 146 -2.55 20.13 19.24
CA ASP A 146 -3.72 19.93 20.08
C ASP A 146 -4.88 19.32 19.28
N LEU A 147 -5.03 19.72 18.02
CA LEU A 147 -5.98 19.09 17.09
C LEU A 147 -5.63 17.62 16.80
N VAL A 148 -4.34 17.33 16.62
CA VAL A 148 -3.86 15.95 16.41
C VAL A 148 -4.09 15.09 17.66
N GLU A 149 -3.81 15.60 18.86
CA GLU A 149 -4.09 14.90 20.11
C GLU A 149 -5.59 14.70 20.34
N PHE A 150 -6.42 15.69 20.00
CA PHE A 150 -7.87 15.57 20.01
C PHE A 150 -8.36 14.44 19.10
N MET A 151 -7.85 14.36 17.86
CA MET A 151 -8.15 13.23 16.97
C MET A 151 -7.67 11.91 17.56
N LYS A 152 -6.43 11.82 18.05
CA LYS A 152 -5.90 10.58 18.66
C LYS A 152 -6.80 10.07 19.79
N ALA A 153 -7.35 10.99 20.59
CA ALA A 153 -8.23 10.70 21.72
C ALA A 153 -9.68 10.33 21.33
N GLY A 154 -10.04 10.35 20.04
CA GLY A 154 -11.38 9.98 19.56
C GLY A 154 -12.20 11.14 18.97
N GLY A 155 -11.63 12.34 18.92
CA GLY A 155 -12.25 13.51 18.32
C GLY A 155 -12.44 13.41 16.81
N GLY A 156 -13.50 14.04 16.30
CA GLY A 156 -13.77 14.15 14.87
C GLY A 156 -13.32 15.49 14.29
N VAL A 157 -12.65 15.49 13.14
CA VAL A 157 -12.26 16.74 12.43
C VAL A 157 -12.87 16.77 11.03
N LEU A 158 -13.57 17.85 10.71
CA LEU A 158 -13.98 18.18 9.34
C LEU A 158 -13.19 19.40 8.88
N ILE A 159 -12.29 19.20 7.91
CA ILE A 159 -11.40 20.23 7.39
C ILE A 159 -11.62 20.43 5.90
N ALA A 160 -11.64 21.68 5.46
CA ALA A 160 -11.89 22.00 4.06
C ALA A 160 -11.06 23.17 3.57
N GLY A 161 -10.50 23.08 2.38
CA GLY A 161 -9.74 24.17 1.78
C GLY A 161 -8.97 23.72 0.55
N GLN A 162 -8.25 24.65 -0.07
CA GLN A 162 -7.52 24.38 -1.30
C GLN A 162 -6.08 24.91 -1.20
N ALA A 163 -5.13 23.99 -1.37
CA ALA A 163 -3.70 24.27 -1.25
C ALA A 163 -3.07 24.78 -2.54
N TRP A 164 -3.73 24.61 -3.70
CA TRP A 164 -3.17 25.09 -4.97
C TRP A 164 -3.07 26.61 -5.03
N ASP A 165 -4.04 27.36 -4.48
CA ASP A 165 -3.98 28.82 -4.45
C ASP A 165 -2.95 29.30 -3.41
N TRP A 166 -2.86 28.59 -2.27
CA TRP A 166 -1.81 28.82 -1.30
C TRP A 166 -0.42 28.61 -1.92
N ALA A 167 -0.21 27.53 -2.66
CA ALA A 167 1.05 27.22 -3.33
C ALA A 167 1.41 28.26 -4.39
N ALA A 168 0.43 28.81 -5.10
CA ALA A 168 0.64 29.90 -6.06
C ALA A 168 1.17 31.18 -5.37
N GLN A 169 0.84 31.39 -4.09
CA GLN A 169 1.34 32.49 -3.27
C GLN A 169 2.69 32.16 -2.59
N HIS A 170 3.07 30.87 -2.52
CA HIS A 170 4.27 30.36 -1.85
C HIS A 170 5.09 29.40 -2.77
N PRO A 171 5.53 29.83 -3.97
CA PRO A 171 6.05 28.93 -5.02
C PRO A 171 7.39 28.24 -4.73
N LYS A 172 8.00 28.48 -3.57
CA LYS A 172 9.26 27.85 -3.12
C LYS A 172 9.08 27.01 -1.86
N GLU A 173 7.86 26.94 -1.36
CA GLU A 173 7.55 26.20 -0.14
C GLU A 173 7.01 24.82 -0.48
N ASN A 174 7.39 23.83 0.33
CA ASN A 174 6.88 22.48 0.17
C ASN A 174 5.44 22.42 0.65
N THR A 175 4.49 22.45 -0.28
CA THR A 175 3.03 22.41 0.01
C THR A 175 2.63 21.23 0.91
N LEU A 176 3.28 20.06 0.79
CA LEU A 176 2.96 18.90 1.63
C LEU A 176 3.26 19.15 3.12
N LEU A 177 4.32 19.89 3.42
CA LEU A 177 4.77 20.17 4.80
C LEU A 177 4.27 21.51 5.34
N ASN A 178 4.19 22.52 4.47
CA ASN A 178 3.99 23.90 4.87
C ASN A 178 2.55 24.38 4.75
N PHE A 179 1.71 23.72 3.95
CA PHE A 179 0.29 24.08 3.90
C PHE A 179 -0.36 23.79 5.26
N PRO A 180 -1.02 24.76 5.92
CA PRO A 180 -1.51 24.60 7.29
C PRO A 180 -2.38 23.36 7.49
N GLY A 181 -3.34 23.13 6.59
CA GLY A 181 -4.27 22.00 6.66
C GLY A 181 -3.57 20.65 6.67
N ASN A 182 -2.45 20.52 5.97
CA ASN A 182 -1.67 19.29 5.93
C ASN A 182 -1.08 18.97 7.30
N ARG A 183 -0.82 19.95 8.19
CA ARG A 183 -0.33 19.70 9.56
C ARG A 183 -1.26 18.86 10.41
N VAL A 184 -2.56 18.86 10.08
CA VAL A 184 -3.57 18.06 10.75
C VAL A 184 -4.01 16.90 9.86
N SER A 185 -4.37 17.12 8.60
CA SER A 185 -4.87 16.04 7.75
C SER A 185 -3.79 15.03 7.33
N GLY A 186 -2.55 15.50 7.20
CA GLY A 186 -1.43 14.69 6.79
C GLY A 186 -1.14 13.56 7.76
N VAL A 187 -1.30 13.75 9.08
CA VAL A 187 -1.07 12.68 10.08
C VAL A 187 -1.99 11.47 9.85
N ALA A 188 -3.18 11.70 9.31
CA ALA A 188 -4.15 10.68 8.92
C ALA A 188 -3.94 10.19 7.47
N GLY A 189 -2.86 10.60 6.82
CA GLY A 189 -2.48 10.21 5.48
C GLY A 189 -3.32 10.85 4.37
N VAL A 190 -3.86 12.05 4.57
CA VAL A 190 -4.60 12.81 3.56
C VAL A 190 -3.98 14.19 3.38
N TYR A 191 -3.48 14.49 2.18
CA TYR A 191 -2.80 15.75 1.89
C TYR A 191 -3.53 16.54 0.83
N PHE A 192 -3.68 17.84 1.05
CA PHE A 192 -3.97 18.81 0.00
C PHE A 192 -2.72 19.00 -0.86
N SER A 193 -2.83 18.75 -2.16
CA SER A 193 -1.76 19.04 -3.11
C SER A 193 -1.93 20.43 -3.75
N ASP A 194 -0.84 20.89 -4.37
CA ASP A 194 -0.78 22.09 -5.19
C ASP A 194 -1.48 21.94 -6.56
N ARG A 195 -2.00 20.74 -6.86
CA ARG A 195 -2.68 20.44 -8.12
C ARG A 195 -4.15 20.83 -8.05
N ARG A 196 -4.62 21.52 -9.08
CA ARG A 196 -6.05 21.82 -9.27
C ARG A 196 -6.81 20.55 -9.66
N GLY A 197 -7.90 20.28 -8.96
CA GLY A 197 -8.88 19.26 -9.30
C GLY A 197 -9.81 19.74 -10.41
N ALA A 198 -9.99 18.93 -11.44
CA ALA A 198 -10.99 19.18 -12.46
C ALA A 198 -12.40 19.02 -11.86
N VAL A 199 -13.24 20.03 -12.10
CA VAL A 199 -14.62 20.08 -11.63
C VAL A 199 -15.57 19.37 -12.60
N GLU A 200 -16.45 18.53 -12.06
CA GLU A 200 -17.47 17.81 -12.82
C GLU A 200 -18.67 17.45 -11.93
N ASN A 201 -19.78 17.04 -12.55
CA ASN A 201 -20.90 16.47 -11.81
C ASN A 201 -20.65 14.96 -11.61
N LEU A 202 -20.40 14.56 -10.36
CA LEU A 202 -19.99 13.20 -10.03
C LEU A 202 -21.18 12.35 -9.60
N PRO A 203 -21.45 11.20 -10.25
CA PRO A 203 -22.38 10.22 -9.68
C PRO A 203 -21.81 9.60 -8.40
N VAL A 204 -22.67 9.39 -7.41
CA VAL A 204 -22.33 8.68 -6.17
C VAL A 204 -22.74 7.21 -6.31
N TYR A 205 -21.75 6.32 -6.22
CA TYR A 205 -21.96 4.88 -6.26
C TYR A 205 -21.96 4.28 -4.84
N PRO A 206 -22.43 3.04 -4.64
CA PRO A 206 -22.34 2.37 -3.34
C PRO A 206 -20.92 2.01 -2.91
N GLN A 207 -20.01 1.81 -3.86
CA GLN A 207 -18.62 1.42 -3.63
C GLN A 207 -17.68 2.63 -3.59
N ILE A 208 -16.59 2.49 -2.83
CA ILE A 208 -15.48 3.46 -2.84
C ILE A 208 -14.99 3.66 -4.29
N PRO A 209 -14.85 4.91 -4.78
CA PRO A 209 -14.40 5.15 -6.13
C PRO A 209 -12.95 4.73 -6.31
N SER A 210 -12.67 4.02 -7.41
CA SER A 210 -11.34 3.55 -7.76
C SER A 210 -11.08 3.72 -9.26
N SER A 211 -9.85 4.06 -9.61
CA SER A 211 -9.40 4.21 -10.99
C SER A 211 -7.90 3.99 -11.09
N TRP A 212 -7.45 3.38 -12.19
CA TRP A 212 -6.02 3.28 -12.51
C TRP A 212 -5.37 4.67 -12.69
N MET A 213 -6.16 5.69 -13.04
CA MET A 213 -5.68 7.06 -13.20
C MET A 213 -5.24 7.69 -11.87
N ALA A 214 -5.76 7.22 -10.73
CA ALA A 214 -5.31 7.68 -9.41
C ALA A 214 -3.97 7.06 -8.96
N MET A 215 -3.34 6.18 -9.76
CA MET A 215 -2.04 5.57 -9.43
C MET A 215 -0.84 6.48 -9.70
N VAL A 216 -1.05 7.79 -9.84
CA VAL A 216 0.04 8.76 -10.03
C VAL A 216 0.95 8.85 -8.81
N VAL A 217 2.17 9.33 -9.05
CA VAL A 217 3.09 9.71 -7.98
C VAL A 217 2.56 11.01 -7.34
N GLY A 218 2.67 11.12 -6.01
CA GLY A 218 2.14 12.25 -5.25
C GLY A 218 3.01 13.51 -5.33
N LYS A 219 4.29 13.38 -5.71
CA LYS A 219 5.28 14.46 -5.83
C LYS A 219 6.34 14.07 -6.89
N ASP A 220 7.07 15.03 -7.44
CA ASP A 220 8.22 14.79 -8.34
C ASP A 220 9.54 14.43 -7.62
N PHE A 221 9.66 14.78 -6.34
CA PHE A 221 10.84 14.61 -5.49
C PHE A 221 12.13 15.27 -6.01
N GLU A 222 12.04 16.23 -6.94
CA GLU A 222 13.22 16.88 -7.51
C GLU A 222 14.03 17.61 -6.42
N ASP A 223 13.38 18.52 -5.69
CA ASP A 223 14.01 19.27 -4.59
C ASP A 223 14.55 18.36 -3.47
N ASP A 224 13.90 17.21 -3.24
CA ASP A 224 14.32 16.24 -2.23
C ASP A 224 15.63 15.57 -2.63
N LEU A 225 15.71 15.13 -3.88
CA LEU A 225 16.91 14.53 -4.43
C LEU A 225 18.04 15.56 -4.56
N GLU A 226 17.75 16.81 -4.95
CA GLU A 226 18.74 17.89 -4.94
C GLU A 226 19.34 18.10 -3.54
N PHE A 227 18.50 18.13 -2.51
CA PHE A 227 18.94 18.27 -1.13
C PHE A 227 19.78 17.08 -0.66
N LEU A 228 19.27 15.85 -0.87
CA LEU A 228 19.91 14.62 -0.39
C LEU A 228 21.25 14.36 -1.10
N LEU A 229 21.32 14.65 -2.40
CA LEU A 229 22.48 14.36 -3.25
C LEU A 229 23.47 15.52 -3.35
N GLN A 230 23.27 16.60 -2.60
CA GLN A 230 24.17 17.76 -2.62
C GLN A 230 25.62 17.34 -2.32
N GLY A 231 26.50 17.46 -3.31
CA GLY A 231 27.91 17.08 -3.21
C GLY A 231 28.19 15.58 -3.27
N ILE A 232 27.20 14.75 -3.62
CA ILE A 232 27.28 13.29 -3.63
C ILE A 232 27.14 12.78 -5.08
N PRO A 233 28.23 12.60 -5.83
CA PRO A 233 28.16 12.13 -7.22
C PRO A 233 27.91 10.62 -7.33
N GLU A 234 28.28 9.87 -6.31
CA GLU A 234 28.18 8.41 -6.26
C GLU A 234 27.98 7.92 -4.82
N PHE A 235 27.40 6.74 -4.70
CA PHE A 235 27.23 6.04 -3.45
C PHE A 235 28.09 4.78 -3.44
N ASN A 236 28.97 4.67 -2.44
CA ASN A 236 29.82 3.52 -2.25
C ASN A 236 29.15 2.51 -1.31
N LEU A 237 28.62 1.43 -1.89
CA LEU A 237 28.19 0.25 -1.15
C LEU A 237 29.41 -0.68 -1.01
N PRO A 238 29.97 -0.88 0.21
CA PRO A 238 31.24 -1.57 0.40
C PRO A 238 31.34 -2.92 -0.34
N PRO A 239 32.48 -3.21 -1.02
CA PRO A 239 32.69 -4.51 -1.66
C PRO A 239 32.52 -5.67 -0.67
N GLY A 240 31.83 -6.74 -1.10
CA GLY A 240 31.57 -7.92 -0.27
C GLY A 240 30.33 -7.80 0.63
N LEU A 241 29.73 -6.63 0.73
CA LEU A 241 28.44 -6.42 1.41
C LEU A 241 27.29 -6.82 0.47
N LEU A 242 26.29 -7.52 1.02
CA LEU A 242 25.05 -7.88 0.32
C LEU A 242 23.90 -7.09 0.93
N ALA A 243 23.40 -6.12 0.18
CA ALA A 243 22.23 -5.33 0.56
C ALA A 243 20.95 -6.05 0.13
N SER A 244 19.83 -5.69 0.74
CA SER A 244 18.50 -6.07 0.21
C SER A 244 18.05 -5.10 -0.88
N GLU A 245 17.04 -5.49 -1.65
CA GLU A 245 16.28 -4.54 -2.45
C GLU A 245 15.16 -3.89 -1.62
N VAL A 246 14.78 -2.66 -1.94
CA VAL A 246 13.57 -2.01 -1.42
C VAL A 246 12.53 -1.84 -2.53
N LEU A 247 11.32 -2.34 -2.28
CA LEU A 247 10.13 -2.04 -3.07
C LEU A 247 9.58 -0.68 -2.63
N VAL A 248 9.63 0.29 -3.54
CA VAL A 248 9.13 1.65 -3.33
C VAL A 248 7.71 1.76 -3.91
N HIS A 249 6.68 1.55 -3.09
CA HIS A 249 5.30 1.38 -3.54
C HIS A 249 4.33 2.49 -3.11
N GLY A 250 4.72 3.34 -2.16
CA GLY A 250 3.92 4.45 -1.66
C GLY A 250 3.76 5.60 -2.67
N PRO A 251 2.64 6.35 -2.64
CA PRO A 251 2.46 7.55 -3.46
C PRO A 251 3.46 8.67 -3.16
N LEU A 252 3.91 8.76 -1.90
CA LEU A 252 4.91 9.72 -1.43
C LEU A 252 6.28 9.08 -1.11
N ALA A 253 6.57 7.92 -1.71
CA ALA A 253 7.84 7.22 -1.57
C ALA A 253 8.64 7.30 -2.89
N PHE A 254 9.98 7.36 -2.80
CA PHE A 254 10.86 7.53 -3.95
C PHE A 254 12.21 6.81 -3.77
N PRO A 255 12.79 6.27 -4.86
CA PRO A 255 14.15 5.74 -4.83
C PRO A 255 15.18 6.89 -4.77
N ILE A 256 16.24 6.72 -3.97
CA ILE A 256 17.35 7.68 -3.88
C ILE A 256 18.56 7.15 -4.67
N PHE A 257 18.91 5.87 -4.47
CA PHE A 257 19.91 5.18 -5.28
C PHE A 257 19.39 3.81 -5.75
N THR A 258 19.64 3.53 -7.02
CA THR A 258 19.30 2.29 -7.70
C THR A 258 20.52 1.68 -8.38
N THR A 259 20.46 0.38 -8.64
CA THR A 259 21.32 -0.28 -9.63
C THR A 259 20.91 0.14 -11.05
N ASP A 260 21.75 -0.16 -12.04
CA ASP A 260 21.48 0.12 -13.46
C ASP A 260 20.22 -0.62 -13.99
N ASP A 261 19.84 -1.75 -13.36
CA ASP A 261 18.62 -2.49 -13.65
C ASP A 261 17.40 -2.05 -12.81
N GLY A 262 17.50 -0.90 -12.13
CA GLY A 262 16.39 -0.23 -11.46
C GLY A 262 16.04 -0.78 -10.08
N ARG A 263 16.89 -1.62 -9.46
CA ARG A 263 16.66 -2.13 -8.09
C ARG A 263 17.14 -1.10 -7.08
N ALA A 264 16.21 -0.56 -6.29
CA ALA A 264 16.54 0.39 -5.24
C ALA A 264 17.20 -0.30 -4.05
N PHE A 265 18.25 0.30 -3.51
CA PHE A 265 18.87 -0.11 -2.24
C PHE A 265 18.89 1.02 -1.19
N LEU A 266 18.45 2.21 -1.58
CA LEU A 266 18.26 3.36 -0.72
C LEU A 266 17.01 4.11 -1.20
N ALA A 267 16.07 4.37 -0.31
CA ALA A 267 14.80 5.02 -0.64
C ALA A 267 14.34 5.93 0.49
N GLY A 268 13.53 6.93 0.14
CA GLY A 268 12.92 7.87 1.06
C GLY A 268 11.40 7.87 0.91
N ALA A 269 10.69 8.36 1.92
CA ALA A 269 9.27 8.65 1.81
C ALA A 269 8.84 9.76 2.78
N TYR A 270 7.74 10.42 2.45
CA TYR A 270 6.97 11.23 3.38
C TYR A 270 5.88 10.39 4.03
N TYR A 271 5.69 10.54 5.34
CA TYR A 271 4.63 9.86 6.09
C TYR A 271 4.14 10.75 7.23
N GLY A 272 2.88 11.15 7.17
CA GLY A 272 2.35 12.25 7.97
C GLY A 272 3.12 13.55 7.79
N GLN A 273 3.49 14.19 8.89
CA GLN A 273 4.34 15.38 8.88
C GLN A 273 5.83 15.05 8.85
N GLY A 274 6.18 13.77 8.97
CA GLY A 274 7.56 13.33 9.05
C GLY A 274 8.06 12.70 7.77
N ARG A 275 9.26 12.16 7.89
CA ARG A 275 10.06 11.65 6.79
C ARG A 275 10.81 10.40 7.19
N VAL A 276 11.00 9.49 6.25
CA VAL A 276 11.75 8.25 6.46
C VAL A 276 12.78 8.06 5.37
N ILE A 277 13.96 7.57 5.73
CA ILE A 277 14.95 7.02 4.81
C ILE A 277 15.30 5.60 5.26
N VAL A 278 15.25 4.66 4.31
CA VAL A 278 15.66 3.28 4.50
C VAL A 278 16.93 2.99 3.72
N VAL A 279 17.93 2.42 4.40
CA VAL A 279 19.11 1.83 3.79
C VAL A 279 19.09 0.33 3.98
N THR A 280 19.29 -0.39 2.89
CA THR A 280 19.07 -1.84 2.82
C THR A 280 20.21 -2.71 3.35
N HIS A 281 21.12 -2.09 4.12
CA HIS A 281 22.12 -2.76 4.97
C HIS A 281 22.63 -1.78 6.04
N GLU A 282 22.67 -2.22 7.29
CA GLU A 282 22.99 -1.45 8.49
C GLU A 282 24.46 -1.06 8.57
N GLY A 283 25.36 -1.89 8.01
CA GLY A 283 26.80 -1.63 7.95
C GLY A 283 27.19 -0.40 7.11
N VAL A 284 26.27 0.11 6.28
CA VAL A 284 26.53 1.32 5.49
C VAL A 284 26.43 2.59 6.36
N LEU A 285 25.68 2.53 7.46
CA LEU A 285 25.55 3.66 8.39
C LEU A 285 26.88 4.02 9.07
N SER A 286 27.81 3.07 9.18
CA SER A 286 29.17 3.27 9.70
C SER A 286 30.21 3.55 8.61
N ASN A 287 29.81 3.71 7.34
CA ASN A 287 30.74 3.99 6.26
C ASN A 287 31.19 5.46 6.29
N GLU A 288 32.44 5.72 6.71
CA GLU A 288 32.99 7.07 6.78
C GLU A 288 33.04 7.79 5.44
N ALA A 289 33.21 7.06 4.33
CA ALA A 289 33.21 7.65 2.99
C ALA A 289 31.85 8.27 2.63
N MET A 290 30.76 7.79 3.25
CA MET A 290 29.41 8.30 3.06
C MET A 290 28.96 9.30 4.15
N ALA A 291 29.85 9.74 5.03
CA ALA A 291 29.51 10.72 6.07
C ALA A 291 28.87 12.03 5.55
N PRO A 292 29.29 12.60 4.40
CA PRO A 292 28.62 13.77 3.84
C PRO A 292 27.16 13.48 3.44
N PHE A 293 26.90 12.32 2.81
CA PHE A 293 25.54 11.91 2.46
C PHE A 293 24.68 11.71 3.72
N TRP A 294 25.21 11.04 4.75
CA TRP A 294 24.49 10.87 6.01
C TRP A 294 24.21 12.20 6.71
N THR A 295 25.05 13.20 6.52
CA THR A 295 24.80 14.57 7.00
C THR A 295 23.58 15.16 6.29
N ASN A 296 23.52 15.10 4.95
CA ASN A 296 22.34 15.54 4.18
C ASN A 296 21.07 14.78 4.63
N VAL A 297 21.15 13.47 4.81
CA VAL A 297 20.03 12.65 5.31
C VAL A 297 19.53 13.13 6.67
N LEU A 298 20.41 13.38 7.64
CA LEU A 298 19.98 13.81 8.97
C LEU A 298 19.37 15.22 8.97
N HIS A 299 19.91 16.14 8.16
CA HIS A 299 19.32 17.49 8.00
C HIS A 299 17.97 17.43 7.28
N TRP A 300 17.83 16.56 6.27
CA TRP A 300 16.56 16.34 5.58
C TRP A 300 15.54 15.77 6.58
N LEU A 301 15.89 14.72 7.32
CA LEU A 301 15.01 14.12 8.31
C LEU A 301 14.63 15.07 9.45
N ASP A 302 15.55 15.93 9.92
CA ASP A 302 15.35 16.88 11.03
C ASP A 302 14.50 18.10 10.65
N GLU A 303 14.42 18.47 9.38
CA GLU A 303 13.68 19.66 8.92
C GLU A 303 14.11 20.99 9.55
N GLY A 304 15.32 21.07 10.10
CA GLY A 304 15.74 22.25 10.84
C GLY A 304 15.05 22.41 12.21
N ARG A 305 14.39 21.37 12.74
CA ARG A 305 13.92 21.33 14.14
C ARG A 305 15.08 21.46 15.13
N ARG A 306 16.29 21.03 14.73
CA ARG A 306 17.52 21.04 15.52
C ARG A 306 17.37 20.36 16.87
N GLY A 307 16.52 19.34 16.94
CA GLY A 307 16.30 18.54 18.15
C GLY A 307 17.35 17.45 18.32
N VAL A 308 17.10 16.54 19.26
CA VAL A 308 18.03 15.43 19.54
C VAL A 308 17.85 14.32 18.51
N ILE A 309 18.95 13.84 17.95
CA ILE A 309 19.01 12.62 17.13
C ILE A 309 19.33 11.45 18.04
N GLY A 310 18.39 10.53 18.20
CA GLY A 310 18.57 9.30 18.96
C GLY A 310 19.14 8.22 18.07
N VAL A 311 20.37 7.77 18.35
CA VAL A 311 21.05 6.71 17.60
C VAL A 311 21.05 5.44 18.43
N GLU A 312 20.28 4.45 18.00
CA GLU A 312 20.24 3.12 18.61
C GLU A 312 21.44 2.25 18.22
N PRO A 313 21.83 2.13 16.94
CA PRO A 313 22.99 1.31 16.56
C PRO A 313 24.31 1.98 16.94
N ASP A 314 25.01 1.41 17.92
CA ASP A 314 26.27 1.94 18.44
C ASP A 314 27.34 2.20 17.38
N HIS A 315 27.43 1.32 16.36
CA HIS A 315 28.43 1.41 15.29
C HIS A 315 28.19 2.58 14.33
N ALA A 316 26.96 3.10 14.24
CA ALA A 316 26.63 4.23 13.36
C ALA A 316 26.95 5.58 14.02
N PHE A 317 27.03 5.64 15.36
CA PHE A 317 27.09 6.89 16.12
C PHE A 317 28.26 7.79 15.71
N ASP A 318 29.45 7.22 15.53
CA ASP A 318 30.67 8.00 15.24
C ASP A 318 30.60 8.69 13.87
N VAL A 319 29.92 8.10 12.89
CA VAL A 319 29.73 8.71 11.57
C VAL A 319 28.61 9.75 11.62
N LEU A 320 27.47 9.41 12.21
CA LEU A 320 26.29 10.26 12.25
C LEU A 320 26.48 11.51 13.12
N SER A 321 27.27 11.42 14.19
CA SER A 321 27.61 12.56 15.05
C SER A 321 28.45 13.65 14.35
N LYS A 322 29.05 13.34 13.19
CA LYS A 322 29.77 14.32 12.36
C LYS A 322 28.85 15.28 11.60
N SER A 323 27.53 15.07 11.63
CA SER A 323 26.52 15.90 10.94
C SER A 323 26.37 17.33 11.47
N GLY A 324 26.91 17.62 12.66
CA GLY A 324 26.73 18.89 13.36
C GLY A 324 25.39 19.01 14.11
N LEU A 325 24.56 17.97 14.10
CA LEU A 325 23.31 17.87 14.87
C LEU A 325 23.54 17.17 16.22
N GLN A 326 22.63 17.38 17.17
CA GLN A 326 22.77 16.84 18.52
C GLN A 326 22.48 15.33 18.57
N CYS A 327 23.50 14.51 18.30
CA CYS A 327 23.38 13.06 18.37
C CYS A 327 23.59 12.53 19.79
N LYS A 328 22.71 11.63 20.23
CA LYS A 328 22.85 10.88 21.49
C LYS A 328 22.62 9.39 21.23
N LYS A 329 23.40 8.55 21.89
CA LYS A 329 23.12 7.11 21.95
C LYS A 329 21.85 6.90 22.78
N SER A 330 20.78 6.43 22.16
CA SER A 330 19.55 6.11 22.88
C SER A 330 18.67 5.15 22.08
N GLY A 331 17.83 4.39 22.79
CA GLY A 331 16.65 3.77 22.19
C GLY A 331 15.58 4.79 21.81
N PHE A 332 14.41 4.30 21.41
CA PHE A 332 13.28 5.13 21.02
C PHE A 332 12.79 6.04 22.16
N ARG A 333 12.55 7.32 21.84
CA ARG A 333 11.88 8.30 22.71
C ARG A 333 11.03 9.25 21.86
N LYS A 334 9.90 9.71 22.40
CA LYS A 334 8.94 10.57 21.67
C LYS A 334 9.44 12.01 21.48
N ASP A 335 10.43 12.45 22.27
CA ASP A 335 11.02 13.80 22.22
C ASP A 335 12.16 13.95 21.20
N LEU A 336 12.50 12.88 20.46
CA LEU A 336 13.55 12.93 19.44
C LEU A 336 13.11 13.79 18.25
N SER A 337 14.06 14.37 17.53
CA SER A 337 13.78 14.94 16.20
C SER A 337 13.97 13.90 15.10
N VAL A 338 15.00 13.07 15.24
CA VAL A 338 15.29 11.96 14.34
C VAL A 338 15.61 10.72 15.18
N PHE A 339 15.02 9.59 14.82
CA PHE A 339 15.34 8.28 15.40
C PHE A 339 16.08 7.42 14.38
N VAL A 340 17.25 6.91 14.76
CA VAL A 340 18.07 6.03 13.95
C VAL A 340 18.03 4.63 14.54
N ARG A 341 17.58 3.64 13.77
CA ARG A 341 17.40 2.27 14.25
C ARG A 341 17.73 1.21 13.21
N THR A 342 17.76 -0.04 13.65
CA THR A 342 17.82 -1.20 12.73
C THR A 342 16.45 -1.81 12.48
N VAL A 343 16.35 -2.59 11.40
CA VAL A 343 15.13 -3.27 10.92
C VAL A 343 14.80 -4.57 11.67
N TYR A 344 15.62 -5.00 12.64
CA TYR A 344 15.57 -6.35 13.20
C TYR A 344 14.67 -6.51 14.43
N SER A 345 13.97 -5.46 14.85
CA SER A 345 13.13 -5.49 16.06
C SER A 345 11.72 -4.96 15.78
N ASP A 346 10.73 -5.63 16.35
CA ASP A 346 9.32 -5.19 16.35
C ASP A 346 8.95 -4.36 17.59
N SER A 347 9.94 -3.90 18.35
CA SER A 347 9.69 -2.96 19.45
C SER A 347 9.17 -1.63 18.90
N HIS A 348 8.13 -1.11 19.56
CA HIS A 348 7.58 0.23 19.34
C HIS A 348 7.07 0.52 17.92
N VAL A 349 6.60 -0.48 17.16
CA VAL A 349 6.15 -0.28 15.76
C VAL A 349 5.12 0.85 15.65
N GLU A 350 4.05 0.81 16.43
CA GLU A 350 2.99 1.83 16.39
C GLU A 350 3.49 3.19 16.90
N ASP A 351 4.26 3.22 18.01
CA ASP A 351 4.84 4.46 18.53
C ASP A 351 5.77 5.13 17.50
N ILE A 352 6.53 4.36 16.73
CA ILE A 352 7.44 4.87 15.70
C ILE A 352 6.67 5.35 14.48
N GLN A 353 5.62 4.63 14.08
CA GLN A 353 4.72 5.08 13.02
C GLN A 353 4.08 6.42 13.40
N ASN A 354 3.55 6.54 14.61
CA ASN A 354 2.97 7.79 15.12
C ASN A 354 4.03 8.89 15.25
N PHE A 355 5.22 8.55 15.73
CA PHE A 355 6.34 9.49 15.79
C PHE A 355 6.66 10.12 14.42
N VAL A 356 6.75 9.30 13.36
CA VAL A 356 6.97 9.82 12.00
C VAL A 356 5.73 10.57 11.52
N ALA A 357 4.52 10.02 11.72
CA ALA A 357 3.28 10.67 11.29
C ALA A 357 3.11 12.08 11.90
N GLU A 358 3.60 12.30 13.12
CA GLU A 358 3.51 13.56 13.87
C GLU A 358 4.70 14.51 13.64
N GLY A 359 5.61 14.18 12.72
CA GLY A 359 6.68 15.09 12.30
C GLY A 359 8.10 14.60 12.56
N GLY A 360 8.28 13.42 13.18
CA GLY A 360 9.58 12.84 13.43
C GLY A 360 10.29 12.35 12.16
N GLY A 361 11.63 12.37 12.19
CA GLY A 361 12.46 11.76 11.15
C GLY A 361 12.87 10.34 11.50
N LEU A 362 12.76 9.39 10.58
CA LEU A 362 13.23 8.00 10.78
C LEU A 362 14.35 7.66 9.80
N LEU A 363 15.53 7.31 10.32
CA LEU A 363 16.57 6.63 9.56
C LEU A 363 16.62 5.17 9.99
N ILE A 364 16.31 4.26 9.07
CA ILE A 364 16.22 2.84 9.39
C ILE A 364 17.11 2.02 8.47
N GLY A 365 17.99 1.21 9.06
CA GLY A 365 19.01 0.45 8.34
C GLY A 365 18.95 -1.05 8.55
N GLY A 366 19.14 -1.81 7.49
CA GLY A 366 19.39 -3.25 7.55
C GLY A 366 18.77 -4.03 6.40
N HIS A 367 18.91 -5.34 6.43
CA HIS A 367 18.62 -6.21 5.30
C HIS A 367 17.59 -7.30 5.64
N ALA A 368 16.70 -7.61 4.70
CA ALA A 368 15.70 -8.68 4.82
C ALA A 368 16.14 -10.00 4.16
N TRP A 369 17.12 -10.01 3.26
CA TRP A 369 17.54 -11.21 2.52
C TRP A 369 17.92 -12.38 3.44
N TYR A 370 18.66 -12.14 4.52
CA TYR A 370 19.09 -13.20 5.42
C TYR A 370 17.89 -13.81 6.17
N TRP A 371 16.97 -12.95 6.60
CA TRP A 371 15.73 -13.39 7.22
C TRP A 371 14.88 -14.20 6.24
N ALA A 372 14.73 -13.75 5.00
CA ALA A 372 13.97 -14.46 3.98
C ALA A 372 14.55 -15.84 3.67
N GLN A 373 15.89 -15.96 3.60
CA GLN A 373 16.56 -17.25 3.39
C GLN A 373 16.41 -18.21 4.57
N THR A 374 16.43 -17.69 5.80
CA THR A 374 16.28 -18.49 7.03
C THR A 374 14.81 -18.80 7.36
N ASN A 375 13.85 -18.12 6.71
CA ASN A 375 12.41 -18.31 6.87
C ASN A 375 11.71 -18.53 5.51
N PRO A 376 12.07 -19.57 4.74
CA PRO A 376 11.61 -19.73 3.35
C PRO A 376 10.10 -19.98 3.20
N SER A 377 9.41 -20.39 4.27
CA SER A 377 7.96 -20.58 4.29
C SER A 377 7.19 -19.36 4.78
N GLN A 378 7.88 -18.26 5.12
CA GLN A 378 7.26 -17.03 5.60
C GLN A 378 7.39 -15.91 4.57
N ASN A 379 6.41 -15.02 4.55
CA ASN A 379 6.43 -13.86 3.68
C ASN A 379 7.22 -12.73 4.34
N PRO A 380 8.33 -12.24 3.74
CA PRO A 380 9.09 -11.14 4.31
C PRO A 380 8.30 -9.83 4.38
N LEU A 381 7.30 -9.62 3.52
CA LEU A 381 6.51 -8.38 3.53
C LEU A 381 5.66 -8.25 4.80
N THR A 382 5.21 -9.35 5.39
CA THR A 382 4.33 -9.34 6.58
C THR A 382 5.00 -9.90 7.83
N GLY A 383 5.94 -10.83 7.67
CA GLY A 383 6.64 -11.50 8.77
C GLY A 383 7.92 -10.80 9.23
N PHE A 384 8.62 -10.06 8.34
CA PHE A 384 9.88 -9.41 8.70
C PHE A 384 9.65 -8.13 9.50
N SER A 385 10.42 -7.94 10.57
CA SER A 385 10.19 -6.88 11.53
C SER A 385 10.23 -5.47 10.95
N GLY A 386 11.25 -5.17 10.12
CA GLY A 386 11.37 -3.86 9.48
C GLY A 386 10.18 -3.49 8.62
N ASN A 387 9.56 -4.47 7.96
CA ASN A 387 8.42 -4.25 7.07
C ASN A 387 7.13 -3.93 7.84
N LYS A 388 7.01 -4.35 9.11
CA LYS A 388 5.89 -3.93 9.96
C LYS A 388 5.89 -2.42 10.22
N ILE A 389 7.06 -1.77 10.17
CA ILE A 389 7.20 -0.32 10.25
C ILE A 389 7.05 0.31 8.86
N LEU A 390 7.81 -0.19 7.88
CA LEU A 390 8.03 0.45 6.59
C LEU A 390 6.85 0.36 5.62
N ASN A 391 6.03 -0.70 5.67
CA ASN A 391 4.94 -0.90 4.70
C ASN A 391 3.94 0.28 4.72
N LYS A 392 3.59 0.77 5.92
CA LYS A 392 2.70 1.94 6.08
C LYS A 392 3.27 3.22 5.46
N MET A 393 4.59 3.29 5.37
CA MET A 393 5.33 4.42 4.80
C MET A 393 5.57 4.24 3.29
N GLY A 394 5.02 3.19 2.68
CA GLY A 394 5.16 2.96 1.24
C GLY A 394 6.46 2.28 0.82
N LEU A 395 7.17 1.63 1.75
CA LEU A 395 8.47 1.02 1.54
C LEU A 395 8.47 -0.43 2.05
N SER A 396 9.09 -1.36 1.33
CA SER A 396 9.25 -2.74 1.82
C SER A 396 10.61 -3.32 1.47
N LEU A 397 11.30 -3.88 2.44
CA LEU A 397 12.54 -4.63 2.24
C LEU A 397 12.25 -6.01 1.69
N LEU A 398 12.94 -6.38 0.61
CA LEU A 398 12.77 -7.64 -0.11
C LEU A 398 13.85 -8.65 0.25
N GLY A 399 13.58 -9.93 -0.02
CA GLY A 399 14.57 -10.99 0.09
C GLY A 399 15.64 -10.98 -1.01
N ALA A 400 15.44 -10.19 -2.07
CA ALA A 400 16.37 -10.07 -3.19
C ALA A 400 17.64 -9.32 -2.77
N THR A 401 18.78 -9.75 -3.30
CA THR A 401 20.10 -9.23 -2.93
C THR A 401 20.68 -8.28 -3.97
N ILE A 402 21.36 -7.24 -3.50
CA ILE A 402 22.14 -6.28 -4.30
C ILE A 402 23.60 -6.34 -3.83
N SER A 403 24.51 -6.54 -4.78
CA SER A 403 25.94 -6.63 -4.48
C SER A 403 26.55 -5.26 -4.20
N GLY A 404 27.57 -5.24 -3.33
CA GLY A 404 28.44 -4.07 -3.15
C GLY A 404 29.02 -3.55 -4.47
N GLY A 405 29.14 -2.23 -4.58
CA GLY A 405 29.52 -1.52 -5.79
C GLY A 405 29.46 -0.01 -5.61
N ILE A 406 29.93 0.71 -6.63
CA ILE A 406 29.83 2.17 -6.71
C ILE A 406 28.69 2.50 -7.67
N TYR A 407 27.70 3.24 -7.19
CA TYR A 407 26.49 3.57 -7.93
C TYR A 407 26.39 5.08 -8.14
N LYS A 408 26.12 5.52 -9.36
CA LYS A 408 26.01 6.95 -9.68
C LYS A 408 24.73 7.53 -9.08
N ALA A 409 24.82 8.78 -8.64
CA ALA A 409 23.65 9.53 -8.23
C ALA A 409 22.72 9.78 -9.43
N PRO A 410 21.40 9.64 -9.27
CA PRO A 410 20.46 10.02 -10.32
C PRO A 410 20.49 11.54 -10.55
N ILE A 411 20.08 11.97 -11.74
CA ILE A 411 19.85 13.39 -12.03
C ILE A 411 18.48 13.76 -11.44
N PRO A 412 18.38 14.65 -10.42
CA PRO A 412 17.13 14.92 -9.71
C PRO A 412 15.93 15.21 -10.61
N SER A 413 16.07 16.16 -11.54
CA SER A 413 15.02 16.59 -12.49
C SER A 413 14.55 15.52 -13.48
N ARG A 414 15.25 14.39 -13.57
CA ARG A 414 14.90 13.29 -14.47
C ARG A 414 14.72 11.97 -13.75
N ALA A 415 14.90 11.91 -12.44
CA ALA A 415 14.98 10.65 -11.69
C ALA A 415 13.75 9.76 -11.89
N ILE A 416 12.53 10.33 -11.91
CA ILE A 416 11.29 9.57 -12.13
C ILE A 416 11.22 8.98 -13.55
N HIS A 417 11.79 9.66 -14.55
CA HIS A 417 11.72 9.27 -15.96
C HIS A 417 12.88 8.34 -16.38
N ASP A 418 14.07 8.62 -15.87
CA ASP A 418 15.32 7.92 -16.20
C ASP A 418 15.54 6.68 -15.30
N SER A 419 14.90 6.61 -14.14
CA SER A 419 15.02 5.48 -13.21
C SER A 419 13.69 4.73 -13.07
N TYR A 420 13.78 3.51 -12.52
CA TYR A 420 12.60 2.71 -12.21
C TYR A 420 11.84 3.28 -11.00
N HIS A 421 10.55 3.57 -11.18
CA HIS A 421 9.62 3.88 -10.10
C HIS A 421 8.32 3.06 -10.28
N PHE A 422 8.02 2.19 -9.30
CA PHE A 422 6.93 1.21 -9.38
C PHE A 422 5.58 1.82 -9.79
N ARG A 423 5.09 2.82 -9.04
CA ARG A 423 3.79 3.46 -9.33
C ARG A 423 3.76 4.16 -10.69
N HIS A 424 4.81 4.92 -11.03
CA HIS A 424 4.92 5.60 -12.30
C HIS A 424 4.82 4.62 -13.48
N LEU A 425 5.63 3.55 -13.46
CA LEU A 425 5.63 2.57 -14.53
C LEU A 425 4.34 1.75 -14.57
N LEU A 426 3.74 1.42 -13.42
CA LEU A 426 2.44 0.76 -13.36
C LEU A 426 1.34 1.64 -13.98
N HIS A 427 1.33 2.94 -13.67
CA HIS A 427 0.40 3.91 -14.27
C HIS A 427 0.61 4.01 -15.80
N ARG A 428 1.87 4.12 -16.25
CA ARG A 428 2.21 4.12 -17.69
C ARG A 428 1.78 2.84 -18.40
N PHE A 429 1.98 1.67 -17.77
CA PHE A 429 1.53 0.40 -18.32
C PHE A 429 0.00 0.27 -18.35
N ALA A 430 -0.71 0.72 -17.30
CA ALA A 430 -2.17 0.76 -17.28
C ALA A 430 -2.73 1.65 -18.41
N ARG A 431 -2.08 2.79 -18.66
CA ARG A 431 -2.41 3.72 -19.75
C ARG A 431 -2.14 3.11 -21.12
N HIS A 432 -1.03 2.41 -21.30
CA HIS A 432 -0.73 1.64 -22.51
C HIS A 432 -1.83 0.60 -22.82
N VAL A 433 -2.24 -0.18 -21.81
CA VAL A 433 -3.26 -1.22 -21.98
C VAL A 433 -4.67 -0.64 -22.19
N THR A 434 -5.01 0.47 -21.52
CA THR A 434 -6.38 0.99 -21.51
C THR A 434 -6.64 2.04 -22.58
N ALA A 435 -5.66 2.92 -22.85
CA ALA A 435 -5.78 4.03 -23.78
C ALA A 435 -4.96 3.84 -25.08
N GLY A 436 -4.17 2.77 -25.18
CA GLY A 436 -3.40 2.46 -26.39
C GLY A 436 -2.15 3.32 -26.58
N GLU A 437 -1.67 3.99 -25.54
CA GLU A 437 -0.47 4.80 -25.62
C GLU A 437 0.80 3.97 -25.75
N GLU A 438 1.77 4.45 -26.51
CA GLU A 438 3.06 3.78 -26.65
C GLU A 438 3.91 3.93 -25.38
N LEU A 439 4.62 2.85 -25.06
CA LEU A 439 5.70 2.86 -24.07
C LEU A 439 7.01 3.21 -24.77
N SER A 440 7.86 3.97 -24.09
CA SER A 440 9.23 4.18 -24.52
C SER A 440 10.05 2.90 -24.38
N GLN A 441 11.16 2.80 -25.14
CA GLN A 441 12.10 1.68 -25.01
C GLN A 441 12.65 1.54 -23.58
N HIS A 442 12.74 2.65 -22.84
CA HIS A 442 13.17 2.64 -21.45
C HIS A 442 12.13 1.98 -20.53
N GLU A 443 10.85 2.32 -20.71
CA GLU A 443 9.72 1.74 -19.98
C GLU A 443 9.57 0.23 -20.28
N GLU A 444 9.69 -0.17 -21.56
CA GLU A 444 9.57 -1.57 -21.98
C GLU A 444 10.63 -2.47 -21.34
N LYS A 445 11.86 -1.99 -21.19
CA LYS A 445 12.97 -2.73 -20.55
C LYS A 445 12.65 -3.09 -19.10
N HIS A 446 11.87 -2.27 -18.41
CA HIS A 446 11.54 -2.43 -17.01
C HIS A 446 10.27 -3.25 -16.74
N LEU A 447 9.51 -3.67 -17.77
CA LEU A 447 8.27 -4.42 -17.57
C LEU A 447 8.46 -5.76 -16.86
N LYS A 448 9.60 -6.44 -17.07
CA LYS A 448 9.93 -7.67 -16.32
C LYS A 448 10.03 -7.41 -14.82
N LYS A 449 10.73 -6.33 -14.45
CA LYS A 449 10.85 -5.89 -13.06
C LYS A 449 9.49 -5.48 -12.50
N LEU A 450 8.71 -4.70 -13.25
CA LEU A 450 7.36 -4.31 -12.85
C LEU A 450 6.49 -5.54 -12.56
N GLY A 451 6.53 -6.57 -13.41
CA GLY A 451 5.79 -7.82 -13.19
C GLY A 451 6.16 -8.51 -11.88
N ASN A 452 7.46 -8.60 -11.58
CA ASN A 452 7.95 -9.17 -10.33
C ASN A 452 7.56 -8.34 -9.12
N ASP A 453 7.65 -7.02 -9.21
CA ASP A 453 7.29 -6.10 -8.13
C ASP A 453 5.78 -6.08 -7.90
N CYS A 454 4.96 -6.16 -8.95
CA CYS A 454 3.51 -6.31 -8.84
C CYS A 454 3.14 -7.63 -8.15
N ALA A 455 3.74 -8.75 -8.57
CA ALA A 455 3.54 -10.05 -7.94
C ALA A 455 3.95 -10.00 -6.45
N THR A 456 5.11 -9.41 -6.16
CA THR A 456 5.60 -9.23 -4.80
C THR A 456 4.68 -8.34 -3.97
N TYR A 457 4.25 -7.20 -4.50
CA TYR A 457 3.32 -6.28 -3.85
C TYR A 457 2.00 -6.97 -3.46
N LEU A 458 1.45 -7.82 -4.34
CA LEU A 458 0.21 -8.54 -4.07
C LEU A 458 0.32 -9.51 -2.90
N ASN A 459 1.52 -10.03 -2.60
CA ASN A 459 1.74 -10.89 -1.43
C ASN A 459 1.55 -10.16 -0.10
N MET A 460 1.42 -8.83 -0.06
CA MET A 460 1.05 -8.13 1.18
C MET A 460 -0.34 -8.53 1.69
N GLU A 461 -1.25 -8.94 0.80
CA GLU A 461 -2.64 -9.32 1.11
C GLU A 461 -3.38 -8.25 1.94
N ALA A 462 -3.03 -6.98 1.76
CA ALA A 462 -3.53 -5.86 2.55
C ALA A 462 -4.92 -5.38 2.09
N HIS A 463 -5.91 -6.29 2.08
CA HIS A 463 -7.27 -6.02 1.59
C HIS A 463 -8.00 -4.88 2.30
N ASP A 464 -7.65 -4.61 3.55
CA ASP A 464 -8.21 -3.51 4.32
C ASP A 464 -7.64 -2.14 3.91
N CYS A 465 -6.57 -2.10 3.10
CA CYS A 465 -5.97 -0.87 2.59
C CYS A 465 -6.57 -0.48 1.22
N CYS A 466 -7.05 0.75 1.09
CA CYS A 466 -7.61 1.24 -0.18
C CYS A 466 -6.57 1.30 -1.31
N PHE A 467 -5.30 1.60 -1.01
CA PHE A 467 -4.23 1.61 -2.04
C PHE A 467 -3.95 0.23 -2.59
N TYR A 468 -3.90 -0.77 -1.71
CA TYR A 468 -3.72 -2.16 -2.13
C TYR A 468 -4.89 -2.59 -3.00
N SER A 469 -6.12 -2.32 -2.57
CA SER A 469 -7.33 -2.62 -3.34
C SER A 469 -7.35 -1.93 -4.70
N GLN A 470 -6.87 -0.69 -4.78
CA GLN A 470 -6.75 0.05 -6.05
C GLN A 470 -5.72 -0.54 -7.01
N VAL A 471 -4.54 -0.92 -6.51
CA VAL A 471 -3.50 -1.60 -7.31
C VAL A 471 -4.03 -2.95 -7.79
N LEU A 472 -4.64 -3.75 -6.90
CA LEU A 472 -5.25 -5.03 -7.25
C LEU A 472 -6.35 -4.87 -8.31
N SER A 473 -7.26 -3.90 -8.14
CA SER A 473 -8.31 -3.63 -9.13
C SER A 473 -7.70 -3.25 -10.48
N THR A 474 -6.66 -2.42 -10.49
CA THR A 474 -5.99 -2.02 -11.73
C THR A 474 -5.32 -3.19 -12.43
N LEU A 475 -4.59 -4.03 -11.71
CA LEU A 475 -3.96 -5.24 -12.27
C LEU A 475 -5.02 -6.23 -12.78
N THR A 476 -6.14 -6.35 -12.07
CA THR A 476 -7.31 -7.14 -12.47
C THR A 476 -7.87 -6.63 -13.82
N ASP A 477 -8.04 -5.32 -13.97
CA ASP A 477 -8.55 -4.74 -15.22
C ASP A 477 -7.55 -4.84 -16.38
N ILE A 478 -6.26 -4.67 -16.11
CA ILE A 478 -5.18 -4.91 -17.08
C ILE A 478 -5.24 -6.33 -17.62
N LEU A 479 -5.41 -7.33 -16.74
CA LEU A 479 -5.53 -8.74 -17.13
C LEU A 479 -6.81 -9.00 -17.93
N LYS A 480 -7.95 -8.43 -17.51
CA LYS A 480 -9.22 -8.58 -18.26
C LYS A 480 -9.13 -8.02 -19.67
N ARG A 481 -8.46 -6.87 -19.84
CA ARG A 481 -8.30 -6.18 -21.14
C ARG A 481 -7.24 -6.82 -22.03
N SER A 482 -6.08 -7.16 -21.48
CA SER A 482 -4.99 -7.78 -22.24
C SER A 482 -5.27 -9.25 -22.55
N GLY A 483 -6.00 -9.93 -21.66
CA GLY A 483 -6.00 -11.37 -21.56
C GLY A 483 -4.63 -11.91 -21.15
N MET A 484 -4.58 -13.21 -20.85
CA MET A 484 -3.32 -13.86 -20.52
C MET A 484 -2.61 -14.42 -21.77
N PRO A 485 -1.27 -14.29 -21.87
CA PRO A 485 -0.49 -14.97 -22.89
C PRO A 485 -0.69 -16.49 -22.82
N GLN A 486 -0.94 -17.14 -23.96
CA GLN A 486 -1.13 -18.59 -24.04
C GLN A 486 0.19 -19.26 -24.44
N VAL A 487 0.99 -19.62 -23.44
CA VAL A 487 2.34 -20.17 -23.64
C VAL A 487 2.27 -21.60 -24.14
N SER A 488 3.09 -21.93 -25.15
CA SER A 488 3.31 -23.30 -25.64
C SER A 488 4.64 -23.36 -26.40
N ASP A 489 5.08 -24.56 -26.80
CA ASP A 489 6.26 -24.72 -27.67
C ASP A 489 6.15 -23.88 -28.96
N ALA A 490 4.94 -23.71 -29.50
CA ALA A 490 4.66 -22.91 -30.68
C ALA A 490 4.50 -21.41 -30.38
N CYS A 491 4.29 -21.02 -29.12
CA CYS A 491 4.11 -19.64 -28.67
C CYS A 491 4.90 -19.39 -27.38
N PRO A 492 6.24 -19.30 -27.45
CA PRO A 492 7.07 -19.05 -26.28
C PRO A 492 6.93 -17.60 -25.79
N VAL A 493 7.32 -17.38 -24.52
CA VAL A 493 7.33 -16.05 -23.90
C VAL A 493 8.47 -15.22 -24.49
N ASN A 494 8.13 -14.27 -25.37
CA ASN A 494 9.13 -13.50 -26.11
C ASN A 494 9.15 -12.01 -25.75
N THR A 495 8.08 -11.47 -25.15
CA THR A 495 7.98 -10.03 -24.90
C THR A 495 8.03 -9.71 -23.40
N PRO A 496 8.60 -8.56 -22.98
CA PRO A 496 8.54 -8.09 -21.59
C PRO A 496 7.11 -7.96 -21.06
N LYS A 497 6.16 -7.62 -21.94
CA LYS A 497 4.72 -7.59 -21.62
C LYS A 497 4.19 -8.98 -21.26
N ASP A 498 4.53 -10.01 -22.03
CA ASP A 498 4.09 -11.37 -21.72
C ASP A 498 4.63 -11.84 -20.37
N HIS A 499 5.91 -11.56 -20.08
CA HIS A 499 6.50 -11.84 -18.78
C HIS A 499 5.77 -11.13 -17.64
N LEU A 500 5.45 -9.84 -17.79
CA LEU A 500 4.69 -9.10 -16.79
C LEU A 500 3.33 -9.74 -16.52
N LEU A 501 2.56 -9.99 -17.58
CA LEU A 501 1.22 -10.57 -17.46
C LEU A 501 1.28 -11.97 -16.81
N LEU A 502 2.28 -12.78 -17.16
CA LEU A 502 2.52 -14.10 -16.58
C LEU A 502 2.86 -14.03 -15.08
N SER A 503 3.77 -13.14 -14.68
CA SER A 503 4.14 -12.95 -13.27
C SER A 503 2.97 -12.48 -12.42
N VAL A 504 2.12 -11.60 -12.96
CA VAL A 504 1.02 -10.97 -12.21
C VAL A 504 -0.25 -11.83 -12.21
N GLY A 505 -0.54 -12.55 -13.31
CA GLY A 505 -1.81 -13.25 -13.48
C GLY A 505 -2.10 -14.29 -12.40
N ALA A 506 -1.07 -15.05 -11.98
CA ALA A 506 -1.21 -16.03 -10.91
C ALA A 506 -1.49 -15.36 -9.56
N GLU A 507 -0.75 -14.29 -9.23
CA GLU A 507 -0.92 -13.61 -7.95
C GLU A 507 -2.25 -12.87 -7.85
N VAL A 508 -2.68 -12.18 -8.91
CA VAL A 508 -4.01 -11.53 -8.95
C VAL A 508 -5.11 -12.55 -8.71
N TYR A 509 -5.04 -13.72 -9.34
CA TYR A 509 -6.07 -14.74 -9.13
C TYR A 509 -6.12 -15.27 -7.70
N LYS A 510 -4.98 -15.34 -6.99
CA LYS A 510 -4.95 -15.79 -5.60
C LYS A 510 -5.67 -14.81 -4.67
N VAL A 511 -5.43 -13.52 -4.87
CA VAL A 511 -5.89 -12.46 -3.96
C VAL A 511 -7.16 -11.74 -4.43
N CYS A 512 -7.59 -11.92 -5.69
CA CYS A 512 -8.80 -11.27 -6.20
C CYS A 512 -10.04 -11.71 -5.40
N PRO A 513 -10.94 -10.78 -5.02
CA PRO A 513 -12.18 -11.13 -4.32
C PRO A 513 -13.09 -12.10 -5.09
N ASN A 514 -13.06 -12.06 -6.43
CA ASN A 514 -13.82 -12.95 -7.29
C ASN A 514 -12.92 -13.57 -8.38
N PRO A 515 -12.17 -14.63 -8.04
CA PRO A 515 -11.22 -15.25 -8.96
C PRO A 515 -11.91 -15.95 -10.14
N ASP A 516 -13.14 -16.45 -9.95
CA ASP A 516 -13.87 -17.17 -11.01
C ASP A 516 -14.25 -16.24 -12.16
N ALA A 517 -14.50 -14.95 -11.88
CA ALA A 517 -14.73 -13.94 -12.90
C ALA A 517 -13.50 -13.66 -13.77
N LEU A 518 -12.30 -14.07 -13.35
CA LEU A 518 -11.07 -13.93 -14.14
C LEU A 518 -10.80 -15.10 -15.07
N LEU A 519 -11.34 -16.29 -14.77
CA LEU A 519 -11.06 -17.51 -15.53
C LEU A 519 -11.24 -17.34 -17.06
N PRO A 520 -12.31 -16.70 -17.58
CA PRO A 520 -12.47 -16.53 -19.02
C PRO A 520 -11.40 -15.65 -19.68
N HIS A 521 -10.73 -14.79 -18.91
CA HIS A 521 -9.67 -13.90 -19.38
C HIS A 521 -8.28 -14.55 -19.28
N LEU A 522 -8.12 -15.46 -18.33
CA LEU A 522 -6.88 -16.21 -18.10
C LEU A 522 -6.76 -17.42 -19.03
N ILE A 523 -7.88 -18.07 -19.34
CA ILE A 523 -7.95 -19.32 -20.09
C ILE A 523 -8.82 -19.09 -21.32
N LYS A 524 -8.20 -18.97 -22.49
CA LYS A 524 -8.91 -18.72 -23.75
C LYS A 524 -9.41 -20.01 -24.42
N ASP A 525 -8.60 -21.07 -24.35
CA ASP A 525 -8.90 -22.37 -24.95
C ASP A 525 -9.10 -23.41 -23.85
N ASN A 526 -10.35 -23.70 -23.50
CA ASN A 526 -10.68 -24.82 -22.61
C ASN A 526 -11.34 -25.94 -23.44
N PRO A 527 -10.62 -27.00 -23.82
CA PRO A 527 -11.20 -28.07 -24.62
C PRO A 527 -12.33 -28.75 -23.84
N LEU A 528 -13.47 -28.96 -24.51
CA LEU A 528 -14.58 -29.73 -23.95
C LEU A 528 -14.15 -31.19 -23.86
N LEU A 529 -13.80 -31.62 -22.66
CA LEU A 529 -13.46 -33.01 -22.36
C LEU A 529 -14.67 -33.75 -21.76
N PRO A 530 -14.78 -35.07 -21.95
CA PRO A 530 -15.82 -35.87 -21.30
C PRO A 530 -15.74 -35.73 -19.78
N VAL A 531 -16.84 -35.29 -19.15
CA VAL A 531 -16.92 -35.15 -17.70
C VAL A 531 -17.45 -36.46 -17.11
N VAL A 532 -16.74 -37.00 -16.14
CA VAL A 532 -17.20 -38.13 -15.33
C VAL A 532 -17.67 -37.63 -13.96
N HIS A 533 -18.85 -38.10 -13.54
CA HIS A 533 -19.45 -37.74 -12.25
C HIS A 533 -19.39 -38.91 -11.28
N ASN A 534 -19.14 -38.63 -10.00
CA ASN A 534 -19.13 -39.63 -8.91
C ASN A 534 -18.24 -40.86 -9.19
N TYR A 535 -17.11 -40.64 -9.87
CA TYR A 535 -16.19 -41.70 -10.20
C TYR A 535 -15.52 -42.23 -8.93
N ARG A 536 -15.60 -43.54 -8.71
CA ARG A 536 -14.97 -44.21 -7.56
C ARG A 536 -13.76 -44.99 -8.03
N LEU A 537 -12.65 -44.80 -7.35
CA LEU A 537 -11.41 -45.50 -7.57
C LEU A 537 -11.16 -46.42 -6.39
N GLU A 538 -10.86 -47.67 -6.68
CA GLU A 538 -10.42 -48.66 -5.70
C GLU A 538 -8.93 -48.92 -5.95
N PHE A 539 -8.13 -48.79 -4.90
CA PHE A 539 -6.69 -49.06 -4.94
C PHE A 539 -6.38 -50.22 -4.00
N ASP A 540 -5.70 -51.23 -4.52
CA ASP A 540 -5.07 -52.28 -3.72
C ASP A 540 -3.57 -51.97 -3.69
N VAL A 541 -3.03 -51.70 -2.51
CA VAL A 541 -1.69 -51.12 -2.36
C VAL A 541 -0.85 -51.95 -1.41
N ASN A 542 0.26 -52.48 -1.93
CA ASN A 542 1.25 -53.22 -1.18
C ASN A 542 2.62 -52.55 -1.37
N THR A 543 2.89 -51.51 -0.57
CA THR A 543 4.06 -50.65 -0.80
C THR A 543 5.40 -51.28 -0.43
N GLY A 544 5.43 -52.49 0.14
CA GLY A 544 6.68 -53.14 0.56
C GLY A 544 7.58 -52.30 1.49
N GLY A 545 7.01 -51.28 2.14
CA GLY A 545 7.73 -50.30 2.97
C GLY A 545 8.25 -49.05 2.26
N GLY A 546 7.96 -48.84 0.96
CA GLY A 546 8.32 -47.65 0.18
C GLY A 546 7.16 -46.65 -0.02
N GLU A 547 7.44 -45.50 -0.65
CA GLU A 547 6.43 -44.59 -1.19
C GLU A 547 6.08 -45.01 -2.63
N GLU A 548 4.79 -45.16 -2.94
CA GLU A 548 4.27 -45.46 -4.29
C GLU A 548 3.22 -44.42 -4.68
N TRP A 549 3.10 -44.17 -5.98
CA TRP A 549 2.31 -43.12 -6.60
C TRP A 549 1.38 -43.75 -7.64
N LEU A 550 0.07 -43.73 -7.43
CA LEU A 550 -0.93 -44.44 -8.22
C LEU A 550 -1.77 -43.50 -9.08
N SER A 551 -1.72 -43.68 -10.40
CA SER A 551 -2.49 -42.81 -11.29
C SER A 551 -4.00 -43.09 -11.24
N THR A 552 -4.81 -42.03 -11.17
CA THR A 552 -6.27 -42.12 -11.25
C THR A 552 -6.80 -42.29 -12.67
N GLY A 553 -5.99 -42.01 -13.69
CA GLY A 553 -6.43 -41.89 -15.09
C GLY A 553 -7.37 -40.71 -15.38
N LEU A 554 -7.65 -39.86 -14.39
CA LEU A 554 -8.50 -38.68 -14.54
C LEU A 554 -7.66 -37.44 -14.86
N TYR A 555 -8.30 -36.48 -15.54
CA TYR A 555 -7.74 -35.18 -15.88
C TYR A 555 -8.72 -34.09 -15.49
N LEU A 556 -8.19 -32.95 -15.04
CA LEU A 556 -8.98 -31.76 -14.71
C LEU A 556 -8.58 -30.64 -15.66
N SER A 557 -9.53 -30.15 -16.45
CA SER A 557 -9.24 -29.06 -17.38
C SER A 557 -8.86 -27.77 -16.65
N PRO A 558 -8.08 -26.87 -17.28
CA PRO A 558 -7.68 -25.60 -16.68
C PRO A 558 -8.86 -24.83 -16.08
N GLY A 559 -8.72 -24.36 -14.84
CA GLY A 559 -9.74 -23.55 -14.17
C GLY A 559 -10.96 -24.34 -13.68
N MET A 560 -11.05 -25.66 -13.96
CA MET A 560 -12.09 -26.50 -13.39
C MET A 560 -11.82 -26.74 -11.91
N LYS A 561 -12.92 -26.87 -11.16
CA LYS A 561 -12.91 -27.27 -9.75
C LYS A 561 -13.42 -28.69 -9.65
N THR A 562 -12.83 -29.46 -8.75
CA THR A 562 -13.29 -30.83 -8.46
C THR A 562 -13.42 -31.06 -6.96
N TYR A 563 -14.23 -32.04 -6.60
CA TYR A 563 -14.40 -32.50 -5.23
C TYR A 563 -13.87 -33.92 -5.11
N ILE A 564 -12.99 -34.14 -4.13
CA ILE A 564 -12.47 -35.47 -3.82
C ILE A 564 -13.03 -35.86 -2.44
N ALA A 565 -13.78 -36.96 -2.41
CA ALA A 565 -14.26 -37.58 -1.18
C ALA A 565 -13.38 -38.77 -0.84
N ILE A 566 -12.94 -38.86 0.41
CA ILE A 566 -11.99 -39.86 0.86
C ILE A 566 -12.57 -40.58 2.07
N PRO A 567 -12.43 -41.92 2.18
CA PRO A 567 -12.90 -42.67 3.34
C PRO A 567 -12.27 -42.16 4.64
N ALA A 568 -13.05 -42.06 5.71
CA ALA A 568 -12.57 -41.55 6.99
C ALA A 568 -11.48 -42.44 7.60
N GLU A 569 -11.47 -43.71 7.24
CA GLU A 569 -10.55 -44.74 7.73
C GLU A 569 -9.10 -44.46 7.35
N ILE A 570 -8.83 -43.73 6.25
CA ILE A 570 -7.45 -43.50 5.77
C ILE A 570 -6.85 -42.16 6.21
N VAL A 571 -7.59 -41.36 6.98
CA VAL A 571 -7.11 -40.08 7.51
C VAL A 571 -5.98 -40.33 8.54
N ASN A 572 -4.88 -39.59 8.44
CA ASN A 572 -3.63 -39.76 9.22
C ASN A 572 -2.82 -41.03 8.90
N MET A 573 -3.15 -41.78 7.85
CA MET A 573 -2.34 -42.93 7.41
C MET A 573 -1.19 -42.55 6.45
N GLY A 574 -0.94 -41.24 6.26
CA GLY A 574 0.19 -40.76 5.46
C GLY A 574 -0.02 -40.77 3.94
N TRP A 575 -1.24 -41.07 3.47
CA TRP A 575 -1.60 -40.93 2.06
C TRP A 575 -1.39 -39.49 1.57
N LYS A 576 -1.21 -39.33 0.26
CA LYS A 576 -1.12 -38.01 -0.36
C LYS A 576 -2.04 -37.97 -1.58
N VAL A 577 -2.33 -36.77 -2.07
CA VAL A 577 -2.92 -36.58 -3.40
C VAL A 577 -2.00 -35.63 -4.13
N LEU A 578 -1.64 -36.00 -5.36
CA LEU A 578 -0.78 -35.24 -6.23
C LEU A 578 -1.48 -34.95 -7.56
N HIS A 579 -1.43 -33.68 -7.96
CA HIS A 579 -1.72 -33.24 -9.31
C HIS A 579 -0.39 -33.00 -10.04
N THR A 580 -0.18 -33.62 -11.20
CA THR A 580 1.12 -33.61 -11.89
C THR A 580 1.23 -32.55 -12.98
N GLU A 581 1.67 -31.33 -12.64
CA GLU A 581 2.36 -30.44 -13.59
C GLU A 581 3.36 -29.58 -12.84
N SER A 582 4.64 -29.55 -13.28
CA SER A 582 5.79 -28.67 -12.96
C SER A 582 6.04 -28.21 -11.49
N ILE A 583 5.16 -28.52 -10.55
CA ILE A 583 5.08 -28.14 -9.15
C ILE A 583 4.35 -29.29 -8.46
N ILE A 584 5.06 -30.00 -7.58
CA ILE A 584 4.51 -31.07 -6.75
C ILE A 584 3.63 -30.42 -5.67
N VAL A 585 2.30 -30.52 -5.77
CA VAL A 585 1.40 -30.27 -4.64
C VAL A 585 1.08 -31.61 -4.00
N ALA A 586 1.80 -31.94 -2.94
CA ALA A 586 1.54 -33.14 -2.13
C ALA A 586 0.73 -32.76 -0.89
N CYS A 587 -0.52 -33.20 -0.81
CA CYS A 587 -1.39 -32.95 0.34
C CYS A 587 -1.31 -34.11 1.36
N ASN A 588 -0.77 -33.89 2.56
CA ASN A 588 -0.77 -34.90 3.65
C ASN A 588 -2.07 -34.85 4.47
N PHE A 589 -2.72 -35.98 4.73
CA PHE A 589 -3.94 -36.05 5.56
C PHE A 589 -3.68 -35.91 7.07
N ASN A 590 -3.70 -34.68 7.63
CA ASN A 590 -3.56 -34.44 9.08
C ASN A 590 -4.75 -33.66 9.70
N ASN A 591 -4.85 -33.62 11.04
CA ASN A 591 -5.98 -33.05 11.79
C ASN A 591 -5.82 -31.55 12.23
N SER A 592 -5.18 -30.70 11.42
CA SER A 592 -4.92 -29.27 11.71
C SER A 592 -5.68 -28.26 10.81
N ALA A 593 -6.76 -27.65 11.30
CA ALA A 593 -7.56 -26.66 10.57
C ALA A 593 -6.74 -25.58 9.83
N SER A 594 -6.68 -25.67 8.49
CA SER A 594 -6.32 -24.56 7.59
C SER A 594 -6.74 -24.90 6.16
N LEU A 595 -7.40 -23.93 5.50
CA LEU A 595 -7.84 -24.00 4.12
C LEU A 595 -6.76 -23.33 3.27
N CYS A 596 -5.99 -24.08 2.48
CA CYS A 596 -4.95 -23.53 1.60
C CYS A 596 -5.37 -23.59 0.13
N LYS A 597 -5.40 -22.42 -0.53
CA LYS A 597 -5.31 -22.31 -2.00
C LYS A 597 -3.81 -22.31 -2.33
N ALA A 598 -3.25 -23.40 -2.85
CA ALA A 598 -1.80 -23.54 -3.04
C ALA A 598 -1.38 -23.55 -4.52
N LEU A 599 -0.39 -22.71 -4.86
CA LEU A 599 0.74 -22.97 -5.79
C LEU A 599 1.85 -21.90 -5.50
N PRO A 600 3.16 -22.19 -5.50
CA PRO A 600 3.92 -23.44 -5.40
C PRO A 600 4.44 -23.71 -3.97
N GLY A 601 4.44 -24.98 -3.54
CA GLY A 601 5.02 -25.39 -2.27
C GLY A 601 4.19 -26.46 -1.58
N VAL A 602 4.86 -27.45 -0.99
CA VAL A 602 4.25 -28.56 -0.25
C VAL A 602 3.47 -28.00 0.94
N GLY A 603 2.15 -27.80 0.76
CA GLY A 603 1.23 -27.37 1.79
C GLY A 603 0.50 -28.57 2.41
N LYS A 604 0.56 -28.70 3.74
CA LYS A 604 -0.22 -29.68 4.51
C LYS A 604 -1.70 -29.28 4.45
N VAL A 605 -2.58 -30.16 3.97
CA VAL A 605 -4.04 -29.94 3.96
C VAL A 605 -4.65 -30.75 5.08
N SER A 606 -5.48 -30.12 5.91
CA SER A 606 -6.21 -30.85 6.94
C SER A 606 -7.63 -31.18 6.55
N PHE A 607 -8.04 -32.39 6.91
CA PHE A 607 -9.37 -32.92 6.66
C PHE A 607 -10.08 -33.08 8.01
N LYS A 608 -11.23 -32.43 8.16
CA LYS A 608 -12.30 -32.89 9.05
C LYS A 608 -13.49 -33.20 8.18
N ASN A 609 -14.09 -34.37 8.39
CA ASN A 609 -15.29 -34.90 7.73
C ASN A 609 -16.19 -33.81 7.12
N GLU A 610 -15.97 -33.49 5.84
CA GLU A 610 -16.91 -33.02 4.82
C GLU A 610 -16.13 -32.52 3.58
N LEU A 611 -16.74 -32.71 2.42
CA LEU A 611 -16.33 -32.37 1.04
C LEU A 611 -15.19 -31.33 0.89
N VAL A 612 -14.11 -31.68 0.19
CA VAL A 612 -13.02 -30.75 -0.15
C VAL A 612 -13.16 -30.26 -1.59
N GLN A 613 -13.16 -28.94 -1.77
CA GLN A 613 -13.10 -28.27 -3.08
C GLN A 613 -11.64 -27.98 -3.44
N ILE A 614 -11.17 -28.52 -4.56
CA ILE A 614 -9.81 -28.25 -5.06
C ILE A 614 -9.90 -27.45 -6.36
N GLN A 615 -9.19 -26.33 -6.43
CA GLN A 615 -9.18 -25.38 -7.55
C GLN A 615 -7.77 -25.31 -8.12
N PHE A 616 -7.63 -25.58 -9.43
CA PHE A 616 -6.35 -25.55 -10.13
C PHE A 616 -6.43 -24.60 -11.33
N MET A 617 -5.33 -23.93 -11.64
CA MET A 617 -5.17 -23.13 -12.86
C MET A 617 -3.99 -23.69 -13.64
N GLN A 618 -4.23 -24.05 -14.90
CA GLN A 618 -3.24 -24.66 -15.79
C GLN A 618 -2.91 -23.68 -16.93
N PHE A 619 -1.62 -23.53 -17.23
CA PHE A 619 -1.13 -22.82 -18.41
C PHE A 619 -0.63 -23.87 -19.42
N LYS A 620 -1.57 -24.35 -20.24
CA LYS A 620 -1.47 -25.24 -21.42
C LYS A 620 -0.18 -26.08 -21.57
N THR A 621 -0.23 -27.33 -21.11
CA THR A 621 0.41 -28.49 -21.75
C THR A 621 -0.60 -29.63 -21.87
N PRO A 622 -0.72 -30.31 -23.04
CA PRO A 622 -1.55 -31.49 -23.11
C PRO A 622 -0.82 -32.62 -22.36
N HIS A 623 -1.58 -33.40 -21.58
CA HIS A 623 -1.15 -34.57 -20.78
C HIS A 623 -0.81 -34.27 -19.31
N THR A 624 -1.83 -34.32 -18.45
CA THR A 624 -1.69 -34.37 -16.99
C THR A 624 -2.58 -35.50 -16.45
N THR A 625 -2.12 -36.22 -15.44
CA THR A 625 -2.89 -37.31 -14.82
C THR A 625 -2.80 -37.20 -13.30
N PHE A 626 -3.90 -37.33 -12.55
CA PHE A 626 -3.73 -37.37 -11.08
C PHE A 626 -3.00 -38.64 -10.67
N ILE A 627 -2.21 -38.52 -9.60
CA ILE A 627 -1.53 -39.61 -8.92
C ILE A 627 -1.88 -39.50 -7.42
N ILE A 628 -2.37 -40.57 -6.82
CA ILE A 628 -2.66 -40.70 -5.38
C ILE A 628 -1.44 -41.34 -4.71
#